data_AF-A0A841U7I4-F1
#
_entry.id   AF-A0A841U7I4-F1
#
_cell.length_a   1.000
_cell.length_b   1.000
_cell.length_c   1.000
_cell.angle_alpha   90.00
_cell.angle_beta   90.00
_cell.angle_gamma   90.00
#
_symmetry.space_group_name_H-M   'P 1'
#
loop_
_entity.id
_entity.type
_entity.pdbx_description
1 polymer ?
#
loop_
_entity_poly.entity_id
_entity_poly.type
_entity_poly.pdbx_seq_one_letter_code
_entity_poly.pdbx_strand_id
1 'polypeptide(L)'
;MSSVKIDLYGDWIETVREIFRGSGFPFEPGTPDTVIGQTYYRQSADTDEEASRLSEENESRLRGMHSTILEHLDAVIIPDIRARTGYEGDEFEFKWVYQQGEHIVETFSKYRIPLE
;
A
#
# COMPACT_ATOMS: atom_id res chain seq x y z
N MET A 1 -21.52 -9.84 6.95
CA MET A 1 -20.25 -9.20 7.36
C MET A 1 -19.27 -9.52 6.26
N SER A 2 -18.84 -8.51 5.51
CA SER A 2 -17.87 -8.69 4.44
C SER A 2 -16.51 -9.05 5.02
N SER A 3 -15.78 -9.95 4.37
CA SER A 3 -14.40 -10.27 4.73
C SER A 3 -13.48 -9.29 4.02
N VAL A 4 -12.58 -8.64 4.75
CA VAL A 4 -11.74 -7.55 4.23
C VAL A 4 -10.29 -7.82 4.57
N LYS A 5 -9.45 -7.79 3.55
CA LYS A 5 -7.99 -7.87 3.69
C LYS A 5 -7.36 -6.61 3.11
N ILE A 6 -6.52 -5.97 3.90
CA ILE A 6 -5.81 -4.75 3.51
C ILE A 6 -4.52 -4.63 4.35
N ASP A 7 -3.39 -4.40 3.67
CA ASP A 7 -2.12 -4.08 4.32
C ASP A 7 -1.27 -3.20 3.39
N LEU A 8 -1.68 -1.94 3.22
CA LEU A 8 -1.06 -1.04 2.27
C LEU A 8 0.42 -0.75 2.57
N TYR A 9 0.80 -0.73 3.85
CA TYR A 9 2.20 -0.54 4.22
C TYR A 9 3.02 -1.80 3.94
N GLY A 10 2.49 -2.99 4.27
CA GLY A 10 3.12 -4.25 3.89
C GLY A 10 3.30 -4.39 2.37
N ASP A 11 2.28 -4.04 1.57
CA ASP A 11 2.36 -4.04 0.11
C ASP A 11 3.46 -3.10 -0.42
N TRP A 12 3.61 -1.93 0.20
CA TRP A 12 4.68 -0.99 -0.13
C TRP A 12 6.05 -1.57 0.23
N ILE A 13 6.22 -2.15 1.42
CA ILE A 13 7.47 -2.81 1.85
C ILE A 13 7.86 -3.93 0.90
N GLU A 14 6.92 -4.79 0.51
CA GLU A 14 7.17 -5.86 -0.44
C GLU A 14 7.61 -5.30 -1.80
N THR A 15 6.98 -4.22 -2.26
CA THR A 15 7.40 -3.53 -3.48
C THR A 15 8.84 -3.02 -3.38
N VAL A 16 9.21 -2.40 -2.26
CA VAL A 16 10.60 -1.95 -2.01
C VAL A 16 11.56 -3.14 -2.02
N ARG A 17 11.21 -4.26 -1.37
CA ARG A 17 12.02 -5.49 -1.39
C ARG A 17 12.26 -5.99 -2.81
N GLU A 18 11.22 -6.00 -3.66
CA GLU A 18 11.35 -6.42 -5.07
C GLU A 18 12.24 -5.48 -5.88
N ILE A 19 12.14 -4.16 -5.67
CA ILE A 19 13.02 -3.17 -6.32
C ILE A 19 14.49 -3.48 -6.00
N PHE A 20 14.80 -3.66 -4.72
CA PHE A 20 16.16 -3.94 -4.27
C PHE A 20 16.66 -5.30 -4.75
N ARG A 21 15.80 -6.34 -4.74
CA ARG A 21 16.12 -7.64 -5.34
C ARG A 21 16.43 -7.52 -6.83
N GLY A 22 15.62 -6.79 -7.59
CA GLY A 22 15.83 -6.53 -9.01
C GLY A 22 17.10 -5.73 -9.31
N SER A 23 17.53 -4.89 -8.37
CA SER A 23 18.78 -4.11 -8.48
C SER A 23 20.06 -4.89 -8.12
N GLY A 24 19.93 -6.14 -7.65
CA GLY A 24 21.05 -6.98 -7.24
C GLY A 24 21.46 -6.85 -5.76
N PHE A 25 20.68 -6.14 -4.94
CA PHE A 25 20.94 -5.91 -3.52
C PHE A 25 19.73 -6.33 -2.67
N PRO A 26 19.33 -7.61 -2.66
CA PRO A 26 18.17 -8.06 -1.89
C PRO A 26 18.39 -7.88 -0.38
N PHE A 27 17.34 -7.49 0.33
CA PHE A 27 17.33 -7.54 1.80
C PHE A 27 17.36 -8.98 2.31
N GLU A 28 17.97 -9.19 3.47
CA GLU A 28 17.95 -10.48 4.14
C GLU A 28 16.52 -10.84 4.63
N PRO A 29 16.20 -12.14 4.72
CA PRO A 29 14.97 -12.57 5.36
C PRO A 29 14.87 -12.05 6.80
N GLY A 30 13.73 -11.45 7.16
CA GLY A 30 13.50 -10.91 8.50
C GLY A 30 14.09 -9.53 8.76
N THR A 31 14.70 -8.87 7.75
CA THR A 31 15.05 -7.44 7.88
C THR A 31 13.82 -6.63 8.29
N PRO A 32 13.90 -5.79 9.33
CA PRO A 32 12.77 -4.98 9.78
C PRO A 32 12.27 -4.01 8.72
N ASP A 33 10.95 -3.82 8.65
CA ASP A 33 10.30 -2.93 7.68
C ASP A 33 10.80 -1.49 7.80
N THR A 34 11.08 -1.03 9.02
CA THR A 34 11.65 0.29 9.29
C THR A 34 13.01 0.48 8.60
N VAL A 35 13.86 -0.55 8.62
CA VAL A 35 15.17 -0.52 7.95
C VAL A 35 15.00 -0.50 6.44
N ILE A 36 14.05 -1.26 5.91
CA ILE A 36 13.77 -1.33 4.47
C ILE A 36 13.27 0.01 3.95
N GLY A 37 12.29 0.61 4.64
CA GLY A 37 11.74 1.91 4.27
C GLY A 37 12.79 3.03 4.32
N GLN A 38 13.61 3.07 5.37
CA GLN A 38 14.73 4.00 5.49
C GLN A 38 15.74 3.81 4.34
N THR A 39 16.09 2.56 4.02
CA THR A 39 17.06 2.26 2.95
C THR A 39 16.55 2.72 1.58
N TYR A 40 15.24 2.62 1.34
CA TYR A 40 14.63 3.16 0.13
C TYR A 40 14.81 4.68 0.02
N TYR A 41 14.45 5.43 1.06
CA TYR A 41 14.56 6.90 1.03
C TYR A 41 16.00 7.40 1.04
N ARG A 42 16.95 6.62 1.58
CA ARG A 42 18.39 6.95 1.51
C ARG A 42 18.93 7.00 0.08
N GLN A 43 18.25 6.43 -0.91
CA GLN A 43 18.64 6.59 -2.32
C GLN A 43 18.49 8.03 -2.83
N SER A 44 17.64 8.84 -2.18
CA SER A 44 17.30 10.20 -2.61
C SER A 44 17.46 11.28 -1.53
N ALA A 45 17.55 10.89 -0.26
CA ALA A 45 17.71 11.82 0.87
C ALA A 45 19.18 12.18 1.10
N ASP A 46 19.43 13.38 1.62
CA ASP A 46 20.79 13.88 1.87
C ASP A 46 21.38 13.34 3.18
N THR A 47 20.52 12.98 4.14
CA THR A 47 20.92 12.49 5.46
C THR A 47 20.10 11.29 5.93
N ASP A 48 20.64 10.54 6.88
CA ASP A 48 19.94 9.39 7.50
C ASP A 48 18.72 9.83 8.30
N GLU A 49 18.80 11.01 8.93
CA GLU A 49 17.71 11.62 9.67
C GLU A 49 16.55 11.99 8.74
N GLU A 50 16.86 12.55 7.56
CA GLU A 50 15.86 12.85 6.54
C GLU A 50 15.23 11.57 5.98
N ALA A 51 16.04 10.55 5.69
CA ALA A 51 15.54 9.25 5.22
C ALA A 51 14.59 8.60 6.24
N SER A 52 14.91 8.69 7.55
CA SER A 52 14.02 8.20 8.61
C SER A 52 12.72 8.97 8.65
N ARG A 53 12.78 10.30 8.64
CA ARG A 53 11.59 11.16 8.65
C ARG A 53 10.67 10.84 7.46
N LEU A 54 11.22 10.74 6.25
CA LEU A 54 10.45 10.42 5.05
C LEU A 54 9.82 9.01 5.12
N SER A 55 10.55 8.04 5.66
CA SER A 55 10.02 6.69 5.89
C SER A 55 8.84 6.68 6.86
N GLU A 56 8.96 7.41 7.98
CA GLU A 56 7.91 7.52 9.01
C GLU A 56 6.68 8.28 8.50
N GLU A 57 6.88 9.34 7.72
CA GLU A 57 5.80 10.09 7.07
C GLU A 57 5.04 9.22 6.06
N ASN A 58 5.75 8.42 5.26
CA ASN A 58 5.13 7.51 4.30
C ASN A 58 4.34 6.39 4.99
N GLU A 59 4.92 5.78 6.03
CA GLU A 59 4.22 4.80 6.86
C GLU A 59 2.91 5.40 7.42
N SER A 60 3.02 6.57 8.04
CA SER A 60 1.86 7.27 8.61
C SER A 60 0.79 7.56 7.56
N ARG A 61 1.19 7.98 6.35
CA ARG A 61 0.28 8.22 5.22
C ARG A 61 -0.43 6.95 4.77
N LEU A 62 0.29 5.84 4.56
CA LEU A 62 -0.27 4.56 4.12
C LEU A 62 -1.22 3.97 5.17
N ARG A 63 -0.88 4.07 6.46
CA ARG A 63 -1.77 3.66 7.57
C ARG A 63 -3.00 4.56 7.70
N GLY A 64 -2.86 5.85 7.42
CA GLY A 64 -3.99 6.78 7.32
C GLY A 64 -4.97 6.36 6.23
N MET A 65 -4.48 6.14 5.01
CA MET A 65 -5.31 5.67 3.89
C MET A 65 -5.97 4.32 4.17
N HIS A 66 -5.25 3.39 4.80
CA HIS A 66 -5.81 2.11 5.26
C HIS A 66 -7.03 2.38 6.17
N SER A 67 -6.86 3.20 7.21
CA SER A 67 -7.93 3.51 8.15
C SER A 67 -9.14 4.15 7.45
N THR A 68 -8.90 5.09 6.55
CA THR A 68 -9.96 5.76 5.75
C THR A 68 -10.74 4.76 4.90
N ILE A 69 -10.06 3.79 4.26
CA ILE A 69 -10.73 2.75 3.48
C ILE A 69 -11.65 1.92 4.36
N LEU A 70 -11.17 1.50 5.54
CA LEU A 70 -11.98 0.71 6.46
C LEU A 70 -13.19 1.50 6.99
N GLU A 71 -12.99 2.78 7.33
CA GLU A 71 -14.04 3.65 7.85
C GLU A 71 -15.17 3.88 6.84
N HIS A 72 -14.82 4.03 5.56
CA HIS A 72 -15.78 4.30 4.49
C HIS A 72 -16.19 3.06 3.70
N LEU A 73 -15.78 1.88 4.14
CA LEU A 73 -15.90 0.64 3.36
C LEU A 73 -17.36 0.33 2.99
N ASP A 74 -18.21 0.16 4.00
CA ASP A 74 -19.61 -0.24 3.80
C ASP A 74 -20.48 0.91 3.28
N ALA A 75 -20.13 2.15 3.64
CA ALA A 75 -20.94 3.32 3.33
C ALA A 75 -20.71 3.85 1.91
N VAL A 76 -19.48 3.75 1.39
CA VAL A 76 -19.09 4.41 0.14
C VAL A 76 -18.40 3.43 -0.82
N ILE A 77 -17.38 2.72 -0.35
CA ILE A 77 -16.48 1.98 -1.24
C ILE A 77 -17.15 0.73 -1.83
N ILE A 78 -17.78 -0.12 -1.00
CA ILE A 78 -18.50 -1.31 -1.49
C ILE A 78 -19.64 -0.92 -2.44
N PRO A 79 -20.53 0.03 -2.10
CA PRO A 79 -21.56 0.49 -3.04
C PRO A 79 -20.98 0.95 -4.39
N ASP A 80 -19.88 1.71 -4.39
CA ASP A 80 -19.25 2.19 -5.63
C ASP A 80 -18.62 1.05 -6.43
N ILE A 81 -17.93 0.09 -5.78
CA ILE A 81 -17.42 -1.13 -6.41
C ILE A 81 -18.55 -1.88 -7.10
N ARG A 82 -19.65 -2.14 -6.38
CA ARG A 82 -20.81 -2.88 -6.90
C ARG A 82 -21.42 -2.16 -8.09
N ALA A 83 -21.62 -0.85 -7.98
CA ALA A 83 -22.20 -0.04 -9.05
C ALA A 83 -21.33 0.00 -10.32
N ARG A 84 -20.01 0.07 -10.18
CA ARG A 84 -19.09 0.23 -11.32
C ARG A 84 -18.63 -1.07 -11.95
N THR A 85 -18.54 -2.15 -11.17
CA THR A 85 -17.97 -3.42 -11.62
C THR A 85 -18.99 -4.55 -11.71
N GLY A 86 -20.15 -4.41 -11.06
CA GLY A 86 -21.13 -5.49 -10.93
C GLY A 86 -20.68 -6.63 -10.00
N TYR A 87 -19.62 -6.44 -9.21
CA TYR A 87 -19.12 -7.45 -8.29
C TYR A 87 -20.13 -7.70 -7.15
N GLU A 88 -20.60 -8.94 -7.00
CA GLU A 88 -21.61 -9.30 -5.98
C GLU A 88 -21.03 -10.07 -4.78
N GLY A 89 -19.72 -10.29 -4.75
CA GLY A 89 -19.05 -11.00 -3.66
C GLY A 89 -19.05 -10.23 -2.33
N ASP A 90 -18.71 -10.97 -1.27
CA ASP A 90 -18.57 -10.46 0.10
C ASP A 90 -17.11 -10.46 0.59
N GLU A 91 -16.17 -10.82 -0.28
CA GLU A 91 -14.73 -10.78 -0.01
C GLU A 91 -14.10 -9.60 -0.75
N PHE A 92 -13.27 -8.84 -0.05
CA PHE A 92 -12.57 -7.68 -0.59
C PHE A 92 -11.09 -7.73 -0.19
N GLU A 93 -10.19 -7.61 -1.15
CA GLU A 93 -8.75 -7.51 -0.91
C GLU A 93 -8.19 -6.25 -1.57
N PHE A 94 -7.83 -5.26 -0.75
CA PHE A 94 -7.24 -4.01 -1.22
C PHE A 94 -5.73 -4.10 -1.17
N LYS A 95 -5.09 -3.78 -2.30
CA LYS A 95 -3.63 -3.75 -2.43
C LYS A 95 -3.12 -2.41 -2.89
N TRP A 96 -2.05 -1.95 -2.26
CA TRP A 96 -1.25 -0.86 -2.80
C TRP A 96 -0.37 -1.39 -3.93
N VAL A 97 -0.33 -0.71 -5.08
CA VAL A 97 0.53 -1.06 -6.21
C VAL A 97 1.15 0.18 -6.85
N TYR A 98 2.35 0.01 -7.38
CA TYR A 98 3.04 1.05 -8.16
C TYR A 98 2.98 0.72 -9.66
N GLN A 99 2.12 1.41 -10.41
CA GLN A 99 1.94 1.24 -11.86
C GLN A 99 1.72 2.60 -12.52
N GLN A 100 2.82 3.24 -12.97
CA GLN A 100 2.79 4.62 -13.50
C GLN A 100 2.22 5.62 -12.48
N GLY A 101 2.46 5.38 -11.19
CA GLY A 101 1.84 6.09 -10.07
C GLY A 101 1.39 5.12 -8.99
N GLU A 102 1.00 5.68 -7.84
CA GLU A 102 0.43 4.91 -6.75
C GLU A 102 -1.05 4.64 -7.01
N HIS A 103 -1.48 3.40 -6.80
CA HIS A 103 -2.89 3.01 -6.88
C HIS A 103 -3.25 2.11 -5.71
N ILE A 104 -4.51 2.18 -5.27
CA ILE A 104 -5.10 1.17 -4.40
C ILE A 104 -6.15 0.42 -5.21
N VAL A 105 -5.94 -0.88 -5.37
CA VAL A 105 -6.76 -1.75 -6.22
C VAL A 105 -7.48 -2.76 -5.34
N GLU A 106 -8.77 -2.94 -5.56
CA GLU A 106 -9.51 -4.08 -5.04
C GLU A 106 -9.34 -5.26 -6.00
N THR A 107 -8.85 -6.39 -5.48
CA THR A 107 -8.31 -7.50 -6.27
C THR A 107 -9.39 -8.30 -6.99
N PHE A 108 -10.57 -8.48 -6.39
CA PHE A 108 -11.63 -9.34 -6.96
C PHE A 108 -12.46 -8.65 -8.05
N SER A 109 -12.72 -7.35 -7.88
CA SER A 109 -13.48 -6.50 -8.80
C SER A 109 -12.59 -5.74 -9.78
N LYS A 110 -11.26 -5.69 -9.53
CA LYS A 110 -10.28 -4.85 -10.25
C LYS A 110 -10.58 -3.35 -10.16
N TYR A 111 -11.42 -2.96 -9.21
CA TYR A 111 -11.76 -1.57 -8.95
C TYR A 111 -10.52 -0.80 -8.45
N ARG A 112 -10.38 0.46 -8.87
CA ARG A 112 -9.32 1.36 -8.40
C ARG A 112 -9.94 2.46 -7.56
N ILE A 113 -9.48 2.61 -6.33
CA ILE A 113 -9.89 3.72 -5.47
C ILE A 113 -9.26 5.01 -6.04
N PRO A 114 -10.07 6.04 -6.36
CA PRO A 114 -9.55 7.36 -6.71
C PRO A 114 -8.81 7.95 -5.51
N LEU A 115 -7.57 8.40 -5.71
CA LEU A 115 -6.74 9.02 -4.66
C LEU A 115 -6.73 10.56 -4.70
N GLU A 116 -7.62 11.15 -5.51
CA GLU A 116 -7.79 12.60 -5.72
C GLU A 116 -9.12 13.12 -5.19
#